data_AF-A0A832WTM6-F1
#
_entry.id   AF-A0A832WTM6-F1
#
_cell.length_a   1.000
_cell.length_b   1.000
_cell.length_c   1.000
_cell.angle_alpha   90.00
_cell.angle_beta   90.00
_cell.angle_gamma   90.00
#
_symmetry.space_group_name_H-M   'P 1'
#
loop_
_entity.id
_entity.type
_entity.pdbx_description
1 polymer ?
#
loop_
_entity_poly.entity_id
_entity_poly.type
_entity_poly.pdbx_seq_one_letter_code
_entity_poly.pdbx_strand_id
1 'polypeptide(L)'
;MKTKTFTGLFIILPLAFAVLSIGCGKDEEVSDVPEPIPAQEITEPVPAVPEIGEQEIADVETPDLEAPPEPETETPVDDVPTPELEPAEEQATDDAGITDVTEEDDKALTADNFRVVSLKDLKAYPSEMTIKPGTTVEWRNENDNFQHIIGWKDQKGMGVTPEPILQGQSWSFTFTEPGVIKWFSTAKPTIHGTITVEVPKAGAE
;
A
#
# COMPACT_ATOMS: atom_id res chain seq x y z
N MET A 1 -22.44 40.24 50.40
CA MET A 1 -21.75 39.76 49.17
C MET A 1 -22.15 40.65 48.01
N LYS A 2 -21.17 41.06 47.19
CA LYS A 2 -21.29 42.14 46.20
C LYS A 2 -22.02 41.69 44.92
N THR A 3 -22.94 42.53 44.47
CA THR A 3 -23.61 42.52 43.18
C THR A 3 -22.62 42.84 42.06
N LYS A 4 -22.61 42.05 40.97
CA LYS A 4 -21.81 42.32 39.77
C LYS A 4 -22.71 42.97 38.72
N THR A 5 -22.47 44.26 38.52
CA THR A 5 -23.01 45.13 37.48
C THR A 5 -22.63 44.61 36.09
N PHE A 6 -23.62 44.36 35.25
CA PHE A 6 -23.44 44.11 33.81
C PHE A 6 -23.62 45.45 33.09
N THR A 7 -22.50 46.13 32.82
CA THR A 7 -22.48 47.39 32.08
C THR A 7 -22.75 47.10 30.61
N GLY A 8 -23.83 47.67 30.09
CA GLY A 8 -24.19 47.62 28.69
C GLY A 8 -23.24 48.44 27.82
N LEU A 9 -23.00 47.94 26.61
CA LEU A 9 -22.57 48.71 25.46
C LEU A 9 -23.61 48.49 24.35
N PHE A 10 -24.75 49.18 24.49
CA PHE A 10 -25.74 49.33 23.42
C PHE A 10 -25.22 50.42 22.47
N ILE A 11 -24.56 50.01 21.38
CA ILE A 11 -24.27 50.89 20.24
C ILE A 11 -25.40 50.70 19.23
N ILE A 12 -26.08 51.81 18.95
CA ILE A 12 -27.28 51.91 18.12
C ILE A 12 -26.88 52.52 16.77
N LEU A 13 -27.14 51.78 15.67
CA LEU A 13 -27.52 52.27 14.31
C LEU A 13 -26.39 52.85 13.39
N PRO A 14 -26.48 52.86 12.02
CA PRO A 14 -27.61 52.49 11.14
C PRO A 14 -27.38 51.40 10.07
N LEU A 15 -28.55 50.86 9.69
CA LEU A 15 -28.90 50.18 8.46
C LEU A 15 -28.82 51.14 7.23
N ALA A 16 -28.58 50.53 6.05
CA ALA A 16 -28.74 51.05 4.69
C ALA A 16 -27.50 51.72 4.04
N PHE A 17 -26.92 51.04 3.04
CA PHE A 17 -27.20 51.36 1.64
C PHE A 17 -26.77 50.18 0.75
N ALA A 18 -27.76 49.56 0.10
CA ALA A 18 -27.52 48.66 -1.01
C ALA A 18 -27.04 49.50 -2.20
N VAL A 19 -25.91 49.11 -2.80
CA VAL A 19 -25.62 49.41 -4.20
C VAL A 19 -25.40 48.09 -4.90
N LEU A 20 -26.49 47.63 -5.52
CA LEU A 20 -26.53 46.50 -6.44
C LEU A 20 -25.93 46.99 -7.76
N SER A 21 -24.62 46.85 -7.94
CA SER A 21 -23.99 47.09 -9.24
C SER A 21 -24.25 45.88 -10.15
N ILE A 22 -25.42 45.90 -10.78
CA ILE A 22 -25.69 45.16 -12.01
C ILE A 22 -24.75 45.74 -13.08
N GLY A 23 -23.63 45.07 -13.31
CA GLY A 23 -22.77 45.25 -14.47
C GLY A 23 -22.94 44.06 -15.39
N CYS A 24 -23.94 44.10 -16.26
CA CYS A 24 -24.03 43.22 -17.42
C CYS A 24 -23.06 43.68 -18.50
N GLY A 25 -22.38 42.72 -19.12
CA GLY A 25 -22.05 42.78 -20.54
C GLY A 25 -20.65 43.30 -20.88
N LYS A 26 -19.68 42.40 -20.82
CA LYS A 26 -18.84 42.18 -21.99
C LYS A 26 -18.35 40.74 -21.98
N ASP A 27 -18.92 39.97 -22.89
CA ASP A 27 -18.45 38.66 -23.31
C ASP A 27 -16.98 38.76 -23.71
N GLU A 28 -16.11 38.15 -22.91
CA GLU A 28 -14.78 37.75 -23.37
C GLU A 28 -14.75 36.23 -23.23
N GLU A 29 -15.36 35.60 -24.22
CA GLU A 29 -15.23 34.18 -24.49
C GLU A 29 -13.77 33.92 -24.90
N VAL A 30 -12.90 33.71 -23.91
CA VAL A 30 -11.61 33.05 -24.13
C VAL A 30 -11.89 31.55 -24.12
N SER A 31 -12.47 31.08 -25.22
CA SER A 31 -12.42 29.69 -25.64
C SER A 31 -10.98 29.37 -26.03
N ASP A 32 -10.11 29.21 -25.03
CA ASP A 32 -8.82 28.55 -25.23
C ASP A 32 -9.08 27.04 -25.29
N VAL A 33 -9.72 26.62 -26.38
CA VAL A 33 -9.68 25.24 -26.83
C VAL A 33 -8.27 25.09 -27.40
N PRO A 34 -7.37 24.31 -26.77
CA PRO A 34 -6.07 24.07 -27.37
C PRO A 34 -6.30 23.46 -28.75
N GLU A 35 -5.68 24.05 -29.78
CA GLU A 35 -5.67 23.51 -31.13
C GLU A 35 -5.34 22.01 -31.06
N PRO A 36 -6.02 21.14 -31.83
CA PRO A 36 -5.60 19.76 -31.91
C PRO A 36 -4.17 19.74 -32.43
N ILE A 37 -3.27 19.19 -31.62
CA ILE A 37 -1.88 18.94 -31.99
C ILE A 37 -1.91 18.30 -33.39
N PRO A 38 -1.21 18.87 -34.40
CA PRO A 38 -1.17 18.24 -35.71
C PRO A 38 -0.64 16.83 -35.50
N ALA A 39 -1.43 15.84 -35.92
CA ALA A 39 -0.97 14.47 -36.03
C ALA A 39 0.28 14.51 -36.91
N GLN A 40 1.45 14.49 -36.28
CA GLN A 40 2.70 14.23 -36.96
C GLN A 40 2.51 12.87 -37.59
N GLU A 41 2.43 12.84 -38.91
CA GLU A 41 2.43 11.63 -39.72
C GLU A 41 3.76 10.93 -39.41
N ILE A 42 3.72 9.97 -38.48
CA ILE A 42 4.84 9.07 -38.21
C ILE A 42 4.90 8.11 -39.39
N THR A 43 5.45 8.60 -40.49
CA THR A 43 5.93 7.79 -41.60
C THR A 43 7.29 7.22 -41.19
N GLU A 44 7.26 6.35 -40.18
CA GLU A 44 8.39 5.46 -39.90
C GLU A 44 8.20 4.20 -40.76
N PRO A 45 9.20 3.81 -41.56
CA PRO A 45 9.12 2.58 -42.32
C PRO A 45 9.04 1.42 -41.33
N VAL A 46 7.93 0.68 -41.37
CA VAL A 46 7.81 -0.61 -40.69
C VAL A 46 9.02 -1.45 -41.12
N PRO A 47 9.95 -1.81 -40.21
CA PRO A 47 11.03 -2.71 -40.58
C PRO A 47 10.40 -4.01 -41.04
N ALA A 48 10.81 -4.47 -42.23
CA ALA A 48 10.36 -5.73 -42.80
C ALA A 48 10.49 -6.82 -41.73
N VAL A 49 9.35 -7.39 -41.34
CA VAL A 49 9.29 -8.62 -40.55
C VAL A 49 10.13 -9.64 -41.33
N PRO A 50 11.21 -10.19 -40.79
CA PRO A 50 11.87 -11.29 -41.46
C PRO A 50 10.84 -12.41 -41.60
N GLU A 51 10.58 -12.81 -42.85
CA GLU A 51 9.81 -13.99 -43.19
C GLU A 51 10.48 -15.18 -42.51
N ILE A 52 9.98 -15.52 -41.33
CA ILE A 52 10.38 -16.70 -40.60
C ILE A 52 9.74 -17.85 -41.38
N GLY A 53 10.55 -18.48 -42.22
CA GLY A 53 10.08 -19.53 -43.11
C GLY A 53 9.29 -20.59 -42.36
N GLU A 54 8.19 -21.04 -42.96
CA GLU A 54 7.52 -22.28 -42.63
C GLU A 54 8.57 -23.40 -42.55
N GLN A 55 9.02 -23.71 -41.34
CA GLN A 55 9.65 -24.98 -41.08
C GLN A 55 8.52 -25.96 -40.78
N GLU A 56 8.39 -26.95 -41.66
CA GLU A 56 7.59 -28.15 -41.47
C GLU A 56 7.76 -28.63 -40.02
N ILE A 57 6.64 -28.59 -39.29
CA ILE A 57 6.44 -29.35 -38.07
C ILE A 57 6.55 -30.84 -38.43
N ALA A 58 7.76 -31.38 -38.33
CA ALA A 58 7.96 -32.82 -38.29
C ALA A 58 7.15 -33.37 -37.10
N ASP A 59 6.35 -34.40 -37.39
CA ASP A 59 5.50 -35.13 -36.45
C ASP A 59 6.16 -35.32 -35.08
N VAL A 60 5.66 -34.58 -34.08
CA VAL A 60 5.88 -34.93 -32.68
C VAL A 60 4.92 -36.06 -32.37
N GLU A 61 5.49 -37.25 -32.26
CA GLU A 61 4.88 -38.43 -31.70
C GLU A 61 4.28 -38.07 -30.33
N THR A 62 2.96 -38.20 -30.21
CA THR A 62 2.23 -38.06 -28.96
C THR A 62 2.82 -39.03 -27.93
N PRO A 63 3.38 -38.57 -26.80
CA PRO A 63 3.68 -39.48 -25.71
C PRO A 63 2.36 -40.04 -25.18
N ASP A 64 2.24 -41.36 -25.26
CA ASP A 64 1.18 -42.16 -24.70
C ASP A 64 1.05 -41.85 -23.21
N LEU A 65 -0.04 -41.17 -22.84
CA LEU A 65 -0.39 -40.91 -21.45
C LEU A 65 -0.91 -42.23 -20.88
N GLU A 66 -0.02 -43.00 -20.24
CA GLU A 66 -0.45 -44.10 -19.38
C GLU A 66 -1.46 -43.57 -18.36
N ALA A 67 -2.66 -44.17 -18.39
CA ALA A 67 -3.73 -43.86 -17.48
C ALA A 67 -3.28 -44.12 -16.03
N PRO A 68 -3.56 -43.21 -15.07
CA PRO A 68 -3.30 -43.47 -13.67
C PRO A 68 -4.13 -44.69 -13.20
N PRO A 69 -3.57 -45.59 -12.37
CA PRO A 69 -4.29 -46.73 -11.85
C PRO A 69 -5.49 -46.27 -11.00
N GLU A 70 -6.62 -46.95 -11.19
CA GLU A 70 -7.87 -46.74 -10.45
C GLU A 70 -7.61 -46.83 -8.93
N PRO A 71 -8.21 -45.94 -8.10
CA PRO A 71 -8.14 -46.07 -6.66
C PRO A 71 -9.00 -47.25 -6.21
N GLU A 72 -8.35 -48.32 -5.76
CA GLU A 72 -9.03 -49.48 -5.19
C GLU A 72 -9.69 -49.13 -3.86
N THR A 73 -10.95 -49.53 -3.75
CA THR A 73 -11.86 -49.23 -2.64
C THR A 73 -11.80 -50.35 -1.59
N GLU A 74 -11.32 -49.96 -0.41
CA GLU A 74 -11.68 -50.43 0.95
C GLU A 74 -11.30 -51.84 1.47
N THR A 75 -10.72 -51.88 2.67
CA THR A 75 -11.47 -52.18 3.92
C THR A 75 -10.62 -51.97 5.20
N PRO A 76 -11.27 -51.79 6.37
CA PRO A 76 -10.70 -51.18 7.59
C PRO A 76 -10.27 -52.21 8.64
N VAL A 77 -9.24 -51.88 9.44
CA VAL A 77 -8.84 -52.45 10.75
C VAL A 77 -7.61 -51.64 11.21
N ASP A 78 -7.30 -51.29 12.45
CA ASP A 78 -7.87 -51.36 13.79
C ASP A 78 -6.97 -50.41 14.63
N ASP A 79 -7.53 -49.83 15.69
CA ASP A 79 -6.81 -49.35 16.88
C ASP A 79 -5.75 -48.22 16.75
N VAL A 80 -6.21 -46.96 16.87
CA VAL A 80 -5.36 -45.89 17.43
C VAL A 80 -6.06 -45.40 18.71
N PRO A 81 -5.44 -45.53 19.89
CA PRO A 81 -6.06 -45.10 21.13
C PRO A 81 -6.21 -43.58 21.14
N THR A 82 -7.43 -43.15 21.47
CA THR A 82 -7.80 -41.79 21.85
C THR A 82 -6.85 -41.27 22.93
N PRO A 83 -6.09 -40.19 22.70
CA PRO A 83 -5.50 -39.46 23.83
C PRO A 83 -6.60 -38.66 24.53
N GLU A 84 -6.98 -39.16 25.70
CA GLU A 84 -7.82 -38.47 26.67
C GLU A 84 -7.10 -37.19 27.14
N LEU A 85 -7.75 -36.05 26.94
CA LEU A 85 -7.29 -34.76 27.44
C LEU A 85 -7.51 -34.71 28.95
N GLU A 86 -6.45 -34.85 29.73
CA GLU A 86 -6.41 -34.41 31.13
C GLU A 86 -5.78 -33.01 31.27
N PRO A 87 -6.22 -32.20 32.26
CA PRO A 87 -6.11 -30.75 32.22
C PRO A 87 -4.80 -30.21 32.82
N ALA A 88 -4.54 -28.95 32.47
CA ALA A 88 -3.41 -28.13 32.89
C ALA A 88 -3.26 -28.03 34.42
N GLU A 89 -2.02 -28.21 34.92
CA GLU A 89 -1.53 -27.54 36.13
C GLU A 89 -0.04 -27.13 35.97
N GLU A 90 0.14 -25.81 35.93
CA GLU A 90 1.18 -24.96 36.52
C GLU A 90 2.34 -25.63 37.29
N GLN A 91 3.59 -25.28 36.91
CA GLN A 91 4.63 -24.83 37.86
C GLN A 91 5.87 -24.23 37.18
N ALA A 92 6.27 -23.06 37.67
CA ALA A 92 7.50 -22.34 37.36
C ALA A 92 8.72 -22.99 38.04
N THR A 93 9.95 -22.79 37.51
CA THR A 93 11.04 -21.99 38.12
C THR A 93 12.35 -22.09 37.31
N ASP A 94 12.82 -20.93 36.86
CA ASP A 94 14.12 -20.27 37.09
C ASP A 94 15.47 -20.82 36.54
N ASP A 95 16.09 -19.93 35.74
CA ASP A 95 17.50 -19.44 35.77
C ASP A 95 18.68 -20.40 35.49
N ALA A 96 19.28 -20.25 34.30
CA ALA A 96 20.59 -19.59 34.11
C ALA A 96 21.23 -20.00 32.76
N GLY A 97 21.70 -19.02 31.98
CA GLY A 97 22.78 -19.23 31.02
C GLY A 97 22.51 -18.79 29.58
N ILE A 98 22.56 -17.48 29.36
CA ILE A 98 22.67 -16.80 28.06
C ILE A 98 23.96 -17.21 27.34
N THR A 99 23.89 -17.56 26.05
CA THR A 99 24.94 -17.25 25.07
C THR A 99 24.33 -16.94 23.69
N ASP A 100 24.30 -15.64 23.40
CA ASP A 100 24.68 -15.02 22.13
C ASP A 100 24.02 -15.54 20.83
N VAL A 101 22.90 -14.91 20.46
CA VAL A 101 22.54 -14.68 19.05
C VAL A 101 22.13 -13.21 18.90
N THR A 102 23.14 -12.39 18.66
CA THR A 102 23.12 -11.22 17.77
C THR A 102 22.02 -10.18 18.02
N GLU A 103 22.30 -9.30 18.99
CA GLU A 103 21.71 -7.97 19.12
C GLU A 103 22.24 -7.03 18.00
N GLU A 104 21.72 -7.13 16.78
CA GLU A 104 21.98 -6.12 15.73
C GLU A 104 20.73 -5.78 14.90
N ASP A 105 19.55 -5.56 15.52
CA ASP A 105 18.52 -4.72 14.87
C ASP A 105 17.42 -4.16 15.78
N ASP A 106 17.58 -4.19 17.10
CA ASP A 106 16.58 -3.64 18.02
C ASP A 106 16.82 -2.15 18.28
N LYS A 107 16.79 -1.35 17.21
CA LYS A 107 16.43 0.06 17.39
C LYS A 107 14.94 0.09 17.76
N ALA A 108 14.66 0.03 19.07
CA ALA A 108 13.32 0.00 19.63
C ALA A 108 12.36 0.93 18.86
N LEU A 109 11.29 0.34 18.30
CA LEU A 109 10.24 1.07 17.60
C LEU A 109 9.58 2.03 18.57
N THR A 110 9.95 3.30 18.52
CA THR A 110 9.23 4.37 19.21
C THR A 110 8.04 4.79 18.35
N ALA A 111 6.98 5.33 18.97
CA ALA A 111 5.83 5.87 18.23
C ALA A 111 6.25 6.92 17.17
N ASP A 112 7.39 7.60 17.37
CA ASP A 112 7.93 8.56 16.42
C ASP A 112 8.48 7.93 15.13
N ASN A 113 8.93 6.67 15.18
CA ASN A 113 9.56 5.93 14.07
C ASN A 113 8.70 4.75 13.56
N PHE A 114 7.43 4.68 13.93
CA PHE A 114 6.50 3.68 13.42
C PHE A 114 5.26 4.34 12.83
N ARG A 115 4.82 3.86 11.66
CA ARG A 115 3.64 4.38 10.96
C ARG A 115 2.82 3.24 10.39
N VAL A 116 1.51 3.45 10.28
CA VAL A 116 0.57 2.46 9.72
C VAL A 116 -0.16 3.05 8.52
N VAL A 117 -0.30 2.24 7.47
CA VAL A 117 -1.18 2.44 6.32
C VAL A 117 -2.26 1.37 6.39
N SER A 118 -3.49 1.77 6.70
CA SER A 118 -4.66 0.90 6.63
C SER A 118 -5.11 0.75 5.17
N LEU A 119 -5.25 -0.49 4.71
CA LEU A 119 -5.83 -0.84 3.43
C LEU A 119 -7.28 -1.27 3.68
N LYS A 120 -8.22 -0.36 3.41
CA LYS A 120 -9.66 -0.59 3.58
C LYS A 120 -10.42 0.05 2.45
N ASP A 121 -11.63 -0.44 2.18
CA ASP A 121 -12.46 0.04 1.06
C ASP A 121 -11.72 0.10 -0.30
N LEU A 122 -10.73 -0.80 -0.51
CA LEU A 122 -9.86 -0.83 -1.68
C LEU A 122 -9.10 0.49 -1.89
N LYS A 123 -8.69 1.12 -0.78
CA LYS A 123 -7.97 2.40 -0.71
C LYS A 123 -6.93 2.37 0.42
N ALA A 124 -5.92 3.24 0.30
CA ALA A 124 -4.87 3.41 1.29
C ALA A 124 -5.16 4.60 2.21
N TYR A 125 -4.96 4.42 3.53
CA TYR A 125 -5.14 5.46 4.53
C TYR A 125 -3.98 5.48 5.53
N PRO A 126 -3.17 6.56 5.58
CA PRO A 126 -3.13 7.64 4.60
C PRO A 126 -2.60 7.15 3.24
N SER A 127 -3.00 7.81 2.15
CA SER A 127 -2.41 7.57 0.82
C SER A 127 -1.09 8.30 0.62
N GLU A 128 -0.81 9.33 1.41
CA GLU A 128 0.42 10.10 1.34
C GLU A 128 0.96 10.36 2.75
N MET A 129 2.27 10.22 2.94
CA MET A 129 2.90 10.52 4.21
C MET A 129 4.35 10.94 4.07
N THR A 130 4.81 11.74 5.03
CA THR A 130 6.21 12.11 5.19
C THR A 130 6.77 11.46 6.46
N ILE A 131 7.94 10.84 6.35
CA ILE A 131 8.63 10.12 7.42
C ILE A 131 10.11 10.51 7.46
N LYS A 132 10.78 10.19 8.58
CA LYS A 132 12.24 10.35 8.72
C LYS A 132 12.94 9.04 8.34
N PRO A 133 14.20 9.08 7.88
CA PRO A 133 15.04 7.88 7.77
C PRO A 133 15.04 7.05 9.06
N GLY A 134 14.94 5.73 8.91
CA GLY A 134 14.80 4.76 9.98
C GLY A 134 13.37 4.59 10.51
N THR A 135 12.36 5.12 9.82
CA THR A 135 10.94 4.87 10.15
C THR A 135 10.47 3.57 9.52
N THR A 136 9.79 2.75 10.31
CA THR A 136 9.08 1.55 9.84
C THR A 136 7.65 1.90 9.47
N VAL A 137 7.21 1.49 8.29
CA VAL A 137 5.83 1.60 7.83
C VAL A 137 5.23 0.21 7.77
N GLU A 138 4.09 0.02 8.41
CA GLU A 138 3.26 -1.18 8.35
C GLU A 138 2.07 -0.94 7.43
N TRP A 139 1.85 -1.84 6.48
CA TRP A 139 0.61 -1.93 5.72
C TRP A 139 -0.27 -2.98 6.36
N ARG A 140 -1.48 -2.58 6.79
CA ARG A 140 -2.45 -3.47 7.41
C ARG A 140 -3.62 -3.70 6.47
N ASN A 141 -3.90 -4.95 6.14
CA ASN A 141 -5.04 -5.30 5.30
C ASN A 141 -6.32 -5.42 6.15
N GLU A 142 -7.23 -4.47 5.98
CA GLU A 142 -8.56 -4.45 6.59
C GLU A 142 -9.66 -4.72 5.55
N ASN A 143 -9.29 -5.05 4.30
CA ASN A 143 -10.23 -5.35 3.24
C ASN A 143 -10.73 -6.80 3.32
N ASP A 144 -12.05 -6.97 3.35
CA ASP A 144 -12.69 -8.28 3.25
C ASP A 144 -12.41 -8.94 1.89
N ASN A 145 -12.02 -10.21 1.92
CA ASN A 145 -11.87 -11.07 0.73
C ASN A 145 -10.96 -10.50 -0.38
N PHE A 146 -10.02 -9.62 -0.05
CA PHE A 146 -9.06 -9.09 -1.01
C PHE A 146 -7.65 -9.12 -0.41
N GLN A 147 -6.70 -9.75 -1.12
CA GLN A 147 -5.30 -9.77 -0.73
C GLN A 147 -4.53 -8.61 -1.36
N HIS A 148 -3.51 -8.11 -0.68
CA HIS A 148 -2.59 -7.13 -1.23
C HIS A 148 -1.17 -7.67 -1.31
N ILE A 149 -0.43 -7.27 -2.33
CA ILE A 149 1.02 -7.47 -2.42
C ILE A 149 1.62 -6.08 -2.61
N ILE A 150 2.40 -5.60 -1.65
CA ILE A 150 2.92 -4.23 -1.69
C ILE A 150 4.14 -4.16 -2.62
N GLY A 151 4.10 -3.26 -3.60
CA GLY A 151 5.11 -3.14 -4.65
C GLY A 151 5.60 -1.71 -4.82
N TRP A 152 6.91 -1.52 -5.02
CA TRP A 152 7.49 -0.28 -5.56
C TRP A 152 8.81 -0.56 -6.25
N LYS A 153 9.28 0.37 -7.09
CA LYS A 153 10.64 0.37 -7.62
C LYS A 153 11.50 1.28 -6.74
N ASP A 154 12.62 0.78 -6.24
CA ASP A 154 13.61 1.63 -5.58
C ASP A 154 14.47 2.40 -6.61
N GLN A 155 15.36 3.27 -6.13
CA GLN A 155 16.27 4.05 -6.99
C GLN A 155 17.28 3.16 -7.75
N LYS A 156 17.50 1.93 -7.30
CA LYS A 156 18.39 0.94 -7.91
C LYS A 156 17.66 0.04 -8.91
N GLY A 157 16.36 0.28 -9.12
CA GLY A 157 15.50 -0.49 -10.03
C GLY A 157 15.06 -1.84 -9.48
N MET A 158 15.38 -2.17 -8.23
CA MET A 158 14.91 -3.39 -7.58
C MET A 158 13.48 -3.17 -7.10
N GLY A 159 12.59 -4.11 -7.47
CA GLY A 159 11.21 -4.11 -7.01
C GLY A 159 11.10 -4.83 -5.67
N VAL A 160 10.60 -4.16 -4.62
CA VAL A 160 10.22 -4.86 -3.39
C VAL A 160 8.82 -5.42 -3.60
N THR A 161 8.64 -6.74 -3.50
CA THR A 161 7.33 -7.40 -3.53
C THR A 161 7.33 -8.53 -2.50
N PRO A 162 6.71 -8.34 -1.32
CA PRO A 162 6.63 -9.36 -0.29
C PRO A 162 5.59 -10.43 -0.64
N GLU A 163 5.43 -11.40 0.25
CA GLU A 163 4.28 -12.31 0.20
C GLU A 163 2.94 -11.55 0.29
N PRO A 164 1.84 -12.11 -0.24
CA PRO A 164 0.53 -11.50 -0.12
C PRO A 164 0.09 -11.36 1.34
N ILE A 165 -0.45 -10.19 1.70
CA ILE A 165 -1.13 -9.97 2.98
C ILE A 165 -2.64 -10.20 2.80
N LEU A 166 -3.16 -11.20 3.50
CA LEU A 166 -4.60 -11.50 3.59
C LEU A 166 -5.30 -10.57 4.57
N GLN A 167 -6.63 -10.64 4.63
CA GLN A 167 -7.42 -9.87 5.58
C GLN A 167 -6.91 -10.08 7.02
N GLY A 168 -6.72 -8.98 7.75
CA GLY A 168 -6.22 -8.95 9.12
C GLY A 168 -4.70 -9.05 9.26
N GLN A 169 -3.98 -9.38 8.18
CA GLN A 169 -2.53 -9.46 8.17
C GLN A 169 -1.88 -8.11 7.89
N SER A 170 -0.60 -8.01 8.25
CA SER A 170 0.22 -6.83 8.03
C SER A 170 1.57 -7.21 7.42
N TRP A 171 2.17 -6.25 6.73
CA TRP A 171 3.57 -6.32 6.30
C TRP A 171 4.27 -5.00 6.57
N SER A 172 5.54 -5.05 6.97
CA SER A 172 6.29 -3.88 7.41
C SER A 172 7.60 -3.72 6.67
N PHE A 173 8.01 -2.47 6.45
CA PHE A 173 9.29 -2.12 5.86
C PHE A 173 9.91 -0.89 6.52
N THR A 174 11.22 -0.94 6.79
CA THR A 174 11.97 0.18 7.37
C THR A 174 12.68 0.96 6.28
N PHE A 175 12.33 2.24 6.15
CA PHE A 175 12.92 3.14 5.16
C PHE A 175 14.14 3.84 5.72
N THR A 176 15.33 3.50 5.25
CA THR A 176 16.60 4.08 5.72
C THR A 176 17.21 5.11 4.76
N GLU A 177 16.89 5.03 3.47
CA GLU A 177 17.38 5.96 2.44
C GLU A 177 16.35 7.09 2.19
N PRO A 178 16.78 8.36 2.12
CA PRO A 178 15.89 9.48 1.79
C PRO A 178 15.43 9.43 0.33
N GLY A 179 14.19 9.84 0.07
CA GLY A 179 13.61 9.82 -1.27
C GLY A 179 12.09 9.76 -1.29
N VAL A 180 11.53 9.71 -2.49
CA VAL A 180 10.08 9.55 -2.72
C VAL A 180 9.81 8.14 -3.20
N ILE A 181 9.03 7.39 -2.44
CA ILE A 181 8.61 6.02 -2.76
C ILE A 181 7.14 6.04 -3.18
N LYS A 182 6.89 5.69 -4.43
CA LYS A 182 5.52 5.44 -4.94
C LYS A 182 5.26 3.95 -4.88
N TRP A 183 4.42 3.55 -3.95
CA TRP A 183 4.06 2.15 -3.76
C TRP A 183 2.65 1.89 -4.29
N PHE A 184 2.38 0.63 -4.64
CA PHE A 184 1.08 0.17 -5.12
C PHE A 184 0.85 -1.28 -4.71
N SER A 185 -0.41 -1.73 -4.73
CA SER A 185 -0.72 -3.15 -4.63
C SER A 185 -0.55 -3.80 -6.00
N THR A 186 0.34 -4.77 -6.16
CA THR A 186 0.54 -5.44 -7.47
C THR A 186 -0.71 -6.20 -7.92
N ALA A 187 -1.54 -6.66 -6.96
CA ALA A 187 -2.84 -7.28 -7.22
C ALA A 187 -3.88 -6.28 -7.79
N LYS A 188 -3.76 -4.98 -7.47
CA LYS A 188 -4.62 -3.91 -8.00
C LYS A 188 -3.89 -2.56 -7.94
N PRO A 189 -3.20 -2.15 -9.02
CA PRO A 189 -2.34 -0.96 -9.01
C PRO A 189 -3.05 0.37 -8.71
N THR A 190 -4.39 0.44 -8.81
CA THR A 190 -5.16 1.62 -8.40
C THR A 190 -5.16 1.84 -6.88
N ILE A 191 -4.72 0.85 -6.10
CA ILE A 191 -4.51 0.96 -4.67
C ILE A 191 -3.04 1.30 -4.46
N HIS A 192 -2.77 2.57 -4.22
CA HIS A 192 -1.41 3.10 -4.19
C HIS A 192 -1.26 4.22 -3.17
N GLY A 193 -0.02 4.58 -2.89
CA GLY A 193 0.32 5.72 -2.07
C GLY A 193 1.74 6.23 -2.29
N THR A 194 2.05 7.33 -1.62
CA THR A 194 3.35 7.99 -1.69
C THR A 194 3.93 8.13 -0.29
N ILE A 195 5.17 7.70 -0.11
CA ILE A 195 5.94 7.88 1.11
C ILE A 195 7.13 8.79 0.77
N THR A 196 7.23 9.93 1.43
CA THR A 196 8.37 10.83 1.32
C THR A 196 9.26 10.65 2.54
N VAL A 197 10.49 10.19 2.33
CA VAL A 197 11.51 10.05 3.38
C VAL A 197 12.40 11.28 3.35
N GLU A 198 12.20 12.19 4.30
CA GLU A 198 12.90 13.48 4.36
C GLU A 198 14.04 13.45 5.38
N VAL A 199 15.21 13.91 4.96
CA VAL A 199 16.29 14.21 5.89
C VAL A 199 15.90 15.46 6.68
N PRO A 200 15.90 15.44 8.02
CA PRO A 200 15.66 16.65 8.79
C PRO A 200 16.68 17.71 8.37
N LYS A 201 16.19 18.88 7.97
CA LYS A 201 17.04 20.01 7.62
C LYS A 201 17.92 20.33 8.83
N ALA A 202 19.24 20.17 8.69
CA ALA A 202 20.17 20.58 9.73
C ALA A 202 19.99 22.07 10.03
N GLY A 203 19.62 22.40 11.27
CA GLY A 203 19.61 23.78 11.78
C GLY A 203 18.29 24.55 11.70
N ALA A 204 17.14 23.92 11.96
CA ALA A 204 15.95 24.66 12.40
C ALA A 204 15.76 24.44 13.91
N GLU A 205 16.57 25.14 14.70
CA GLU A 205 16.29 25.46 16.11
C GLU A 205 15.76 26.88 16.22
#